data_AF-A0A023AZY3-F1
#
_entry.id   AF-A0A023AZY3-F1
#
_cell.length_a   1.000
_cell.length_b   1.000
_cell.length_c   1.000
_cell.angle_alpha   90.00
_cell.angle_beta   90.00
_cell.angle_gamma   90.00
#
_symmetry.space_group_name_H-M   'P 1'
#
loop_
_entity.id
_entity.type
_entity.pdbx_description
1 polymer ?
#
loop_
_entity_poly.entity_id
_entity_poly.type
_entity_poly.pdbx_seq_one_letter_code
_entity_poly.pdbx_strand_id
1 'polypeptide(L)'
;MIMNKLLGSIDEANYSLDRVVICKGPFDQHISNCIENLMTEREEINKFLIAPSQSCTIARMAKTDGIVLELGETGASCCTIYDGTILKGSMFTNNKIGGLKLVK
;
A
#
# COMPACT_ATOMS: atom_id res chain seq x y z
N MET A 1 19.76 -0.50 -22.19
CA MET A 1 20.23 0.43 -21.14
C MET A 1 19.35 0.20 -19.90
N ILE A 2 19.95 -0.40 -18.86
CA ILE A 2 19.50 -0.62 -17.47
C ILE A 2 18.06 -1.16 -17.26
N MET A 3 17.86 -2.48 -17.39
CA MET A 3 16.70 -3.15 -16.78
C MET A 3 17.04 -4.57 -16.31
N ASN A 4 18.19 -4.74 -15.64
CA ASN A 4 18.65 -6.00 -15.05
C ASN A 4 19.36 -5.74 -13.72
N LYS A 5 18.64 -5.25 -12.70
CA LYS A 5 19.22 -5.11 -11.35
C LYS A 5 18.21 -5.17 -10.20
N LEU A 6 17.11 -5.91 -10.36
CA LEU A 6 16.06 -5.98 -9.34
C LEU A 6 15.72 -7.38 -8.81
N LEU A 7 16.38 -8.43 -9.28
CA LEU A 7 16.23 -9.77 -8.70
C LEU A 7 17.61 -10.45 -8.64
N GLY A 8 18.47 -9.93 -7.76
CA GLY A 8 19.59 -10.72 -7.26
C GLY A 8 19.04 -11.90 -6.47
N SER A 9 19.66 -13.06 -6.62
CA SER A 9 19.41 -14.30 -5.89
C SER A 9 19.05 -14.04 -4.43
N ILE A 10 17.88 -14.53 -4.02
CA ILE A 10 17.36 -14.42 -2.66
C ILE A 10 18.24 -15.28 -1.76
N ASP A 11 19.10 -14.63 -0.99
CA ASP A 11 19.92 -15.25 0.05
C ASP A 11 19.22 -14.97 1.39
N GLU A 12 18.59 -15.99 1.98
CA GLU A 12 17.66 -15.86 3.11
C GLU A 12 18.31 -15.37 4.43
N ALA A 13 19.64 -15.26 4.48
CA ALA A 13 20.41 -15.00 5.70
C ALA A 13 20.70 -13.52 6.01
N ASN A 14 20.31 -12.56 5.15
CA ASN A 14 20.63 -11.13 5.31
C ASN A 14 19.41 -10.20 5.18
N TYR A 15 18.31 -10.51 5.87
CA TYR A 15 17.25 -9.52 6.12
C TYR A 15 17.71 -8.50 7.15
N SER A 16 18.60 -7.59 6.75
CA SER A 16 18.59 -6.26 7.33
C SER A 16 17.28 -5.62 6.84
N LEU A 17 16.27 -5.48 7.72
CA LEU A 17 15.05 -4.72 7.47
C LEU A 17 15.38 -3.21 7.36
N ASP A 18 16.30 -2.85 6.46
CA ASP A 18 16.82 -1.50 6.36
C ASP A 18 15.75 -0.50 5.91
N ARG A 19 14.66 -0.97 5.30
CA ARG A 19 13.51 -0.15 4.86
C ARG A 19 12.22 -0.99 4.80
N VAL A 20 11.22 -0.66 5.62
CA VAL A 20 9.88 -1.27 5.57
C VAL A 20 8.91 -0.35 4.83
N VAL A 21 8.14 -0.89 3.88
CA VAL A 21 7.04 -0.15 3.24
C VAL A 21 5.71 -0.76 3.65
N ILE A 22 4.85 0.07 4.23
CA ILE A 22 3.55 -0.32 4.75
C ILE A 22 2.48 0.28 3.86
N CYS A 23 1.82 -0.57 3.08
CA CYS A 23 0.73 -0.18 2.18
C CYS A 23 -0.60 -0.31 2.93
N LYS A 24 -1.30 0.81 3.14
CA LYS A 24 -2.51 0.88 3.96
C LYS A 24 -3.69 1.49 3.20
N GLY A 25 -4.84 0.86 3.29
CA GLY A 25 -6.12 1.40 2.84
C GLY A 25 -7.26 1.08 3.82
N PRO A 26 -8.26 1.98 3.99
CA PRO A 26 -8.20 3.41 3.68
C PRO A 26 -7.15 4.15 4.53
N PHE A 27 -6.65 5.28 4.02
CA PHE A 27 -5.70 6.12 4.74
C PHE A 27 -6.41 6.83 5.90
N ASP A 28 -5.98 6.53 7.12
CA ASP A 28 -6.55 7.01 8.37
C ASP A 28 -5.38 7.41 9.28
N GLN A 29 -5.37 8.68 9.72
CA GLN A 29 -4.24 9.24 10.46
C GLN A 29 -4.07 8.57 11.83
N HIS A 30 -5.16 8.20 12.51
CA HIS A 30 -5.07 7.55 13.81
C HIS A 30 -4.38 6.18 13.67
N ILE A 31 -4.77 5.39 12.67
CA ILE A 31 -4.14 4.11 12.40
C ILE A 31 -2.68 4.29 11.94
N SER A 32 -2.38 5.32 11.15
CA SER A 32 -0.99 5.63 10.77
C SER A 32 -0.12 5.88 12.00
N ASN A 33 -0.59 6.67 12.97
CA ASN A 33 0.12 6.90 14.22
C ASN A 33 0.29 5.61 15.04
N CYS A 34 -0.72 4.73 15.07
CA CYS A 34 -0.59 3.43 15.74
C CYS A 34 0.47 2.54 15.07
N ILE A 35 0.55 2.57 13.74
CA ILE A 35 1.58 1.85 12.99
C ILE A 35 2.96 2.45 13.29
N GLU A 36 3.10 3.78 13.29
CA GLU A 36 4.35 4.45 13.63
C GLU A 36 4.86 4.01 15.00
N ASN A 37 4.01 4.07 16.03
CA ASN A 37 4.36 3.62 17.38
C ASN A 37 4.73 2.14 17.43
N LEU A 38 4.00 1.28 16.72
CA LEU A 38 4.32 -0.15 16.62
C LEU A 38 5.74 -0.34 16.05
N MET A 39 6.03 0.31 14.93
CA MET A 39 7.32 0.18 14.24
C MET A 39 8.48 0.71 15.09
N THR A 40 8.33 1.87 15.73
CA THR A 40 9.43 2.49 16.48
C THR A 40 9.59 1.94 17.88
N GLU A 41 8.49 1.77 18.63
CA GLU A 41 8.54 1.46 20.07
C GLU A 41 8.60 -0.04 20.36
N ARG A 42 8.04 -0.88 19.48
CA ARG A 42 7.99 -2.33 19.70
C ARG A 42 8.94 -3.10 18.81
N GLU A 43 9.01 -2.74 17.54
CA GLU A 43 9.84 -3.45 16.56
C GLU A 43 11.25 -2.84 16.42
N GLU A 44 11.51 -1.68 17.03
CA GLU A 44 12.78 -0.94 16.93
C GLU A 44 13.19 -0.59 15.47
N ILE A 45 12.21 -0.51 14.56
CA ILE A 45 12.40 -0.18 13.15
C ILE A 45 12.23 1.32 12.94
N ASN A 46 13.35 2.01 12.70
CA ASN A 46 13.38 3.46 12.53
C ASN A 46 13.31 3.94 11.07
N LYS A 47 13.32 3.01 10.11
CA LYS A 47 13.32 3.31 8.67
C LYS A 47 12.12 2.65 8.00
N PHE A 48 10.99 3.35 7.97
CA PHE A 48 9.79 2.87 7.29
C PHE A 48 9.07 3.99 6.54
N LEU A 49 8.22 3.59 5.60
CA LEU A 49 7.32 4.45 4.83
C LEU A 49 5.90 3.88 4.91
N ILE A 50 4.94 4.72 5.32
CA ILE A 50 3.52 4.38 5.21
C ILE A 50 2.98 5.03 3.94
N ALA A 51 2.39 4.24 3.06
CA ALA A 51 1.83 4.69 1.79
C ALA A 51 0.37 4.21 1.62
N PRO A 52 -0.48 4.95 0.90
CA PRO A 52 -1.79 4.45 0.49
C PRO A 52 -1.67 3.16 -0.33
N SER A 53 -2.54 2.17 -0.07
CA SER A 53 -2.52 0.88 -0.79
C SER A 53 -2.61 1.06 -2.30
N GLN A 54 -3.48 1.97 -2.76
CA GLN A 54 -3.67 2.25 -4.18
C GLN A 54 -2.43 2.87 -4.83
N SER A 55 -1.69 3.70 -4.09
CA SER A 55 -0.41 4.25 -4.54
C SER A 55 0.65 3.14 -4.67
N CYS A 56 0.68 2.18 -3.76
CA CYS A 56 1.55 1.01 -3.89
C CYS A 56 1.16 0.17 -5.13
N THR A 57 -0.14 -0.03 -5.35
CA THR A 57 -0.68 -0.80 -6.48
C THR A 57 -0.27 -0.18 -7.82
N ILE A 58 -0.49 1.12 -8.02
CA ILE A 58 -0.15 1.76 -9.30
C ILE A 58 1.36 1.82 -9.54
N ALA A 59 2.15 2.06 -8.49
CA ALA A 59 3.60 2.05 -8.57
C ALA A 59 4.15 0.67 -8.96
N ARG A 60 3.56 -0.41 -8.42
CA ARG A 60 3.91 -1.79 -8.80
C ARG A 60 3.62 -2.07 -10.29
N MET A 61 2.66 -1.39 -10.88
CA MET A 61 2.35 -1.47 -12.31
C MET A 61 3.26 -0.59 -13.18
N ALA A 62 4.23 0.12 -12.59
CA ALA A 62 5.07 1.11 -13.25
C ALA A 62 4.22 2.18 -13.99
N LYS A 63 3.13 2.60 -13.36
CA LYS A 63 2.24 3.66 -13.84
C LYS A 63 2.21 4.80 -12.83
N THR A 64 1.99 5.99 -13.34
CA THR A 64 1.77 7.23 -12.56
C THR A 64 0.31 7.69 -12.62
N ASP A 65 -0.42 7.26 -13.65
CA ASP A 65 -1.79 7.69 -13.93
C ASP A 65 -2.72 6.50 -14.08
N GLY A 66 -3.92 6.59 -13.51
CA GLY A 66 -4.94 5.55 -13.66
C GLY A 66 -6.04 5.60 -12.62
N ILE A 67 -7.02 4.72 -12.79
CA ILE A 67 -8.03 4.42 -11.78
C ILE A 67 -7.65 3.09 -11.13
N VAL A 68 -7.48 3.10 -9.82
CA VAL A 68 -7.17 1.90 -9.05
C VAL A 68 -8.44 1.46 -8.33
N LEU A 69 -8.92 0.25 -8.65
CA LEU A 69 -10.03 -0.41 -7.98
C LEU A 69 -9.49 -1.62 -7.21
N GLU A 70 -9.58 -1.59 -5.89
CA GLU A 70 -9.21 -2.69 -5.00
C GLU A 70 -10.48 -3.35 -4.47
N LEU A 71 -10.66 -4.63 -4.79
CA LEU A 71 -11.74 -5.47 -4.25
C LEU A 71 -11.16 -6.37 -3.18
N GLY A 72 -11.39 -5.99 -1.92
CA GLY A 72 -11.02 -6.76 -0.76
C GLY A 72 -12.10 -7.77 -0.36
N GLU A 73 -11.77 -8.57 0.63
CA GLU A 73 -12.68 -9.54 1.21
C GLU A 73 -13.92 -8.88 1.86
N THR A 74 -13.72 -7.77 2.55
CA THR A 74 -14.75 -7.10 3.37
C THR A 74 -15.27 -5.80 2.76
N GLY A 75 -14.64 -5.30 1.70
CA GLY A 75 -14.98 -4.03 1.10
C GLY A 75 -14.27 -3.77 -0.21
N ALA A 76 -14.70 -2.73 -0.91
CA ALA A 76 -14.12 -2.25 -2.14
C ALA A 76 -13.61 -0.82 -1.93
N SER A 77 -12.52 -0.46 -2.58
CA SER A 77 -12.05 0.91 -2.66
C SER A 77 -11.66 1.29 -4.07
N CYS A 78 -11.85 2.56 -4.42
CA CYS A 78 -11.49 3.09 -5.72
C CYS A 78 -10.88 4.48 -5.55
N CYS A 79 -9.87 4.81 -6.34
CA CYS A 79 -9.41 6.18 -6.47
C CYS A 79 -8.85 6.46 -7.87
N THR A 80 -8.86 7.73 -8.27
CA THR A 80 -8.11 8.20 -9.43
C THR A 80 -6.74 8.71 -8.97
N ILE A 81 -5.69 8.29 -9.66
CA ILE A 81 -4.32 8.72 -9.46
C ILE A 81 -3.87 9.45 -10.72
N TYR A 82 -3.27 10.62 -10.54
CA TYR A 82 -2.66 11.42 -11.59
C TYR A 82 -1.28 11.86 -11.14
N ASP A 83 -0.28 11.63 -11.97
CA ASP A 83 1.14 11.90 -11.69
C ASP A 83 1.59 11.38 -10.31
N GLY A 84 1.21 10.13 -9.99
CA GLY A 84 1.51 9.47 -8.72
C GLY A 84 0.69 9.97 -7.52
N THR A 85 -0.15 10.99 -7.70
CA THR A 85 -0.95 11.61 -6.63
C THR A 85 -2.40 11.16 -6.68
N ILE A 86 -2.95 10.73 -5.55
CA ILE A 86 -4.39 10.45 -5.43
C ILE A 86 -5.17 11.77 -5.54
N LEU A 87 -6.07 11.87 -6.52
CA LEU A 87 -6.92 13.04 -6.69
C LEU A 87 -7.93 13.14 -5.54
N LYS A 88 -7.85 14.24 -4.78
CA LYS A 88 -8.74 14.52 -3.65
C LYS A 88 -10.20 14.58 -4.14
N GLY A 89 -11.07 13.77 -3.54
CA GLY A 89 -12.49 13.64 -3.94
C GLY A 89 -12.79 12.50 -4.92
N SER A 90 -11.77 11.88 -5.53
CA SER A 90 -11.96 10.66 -6.33
C SER A 90 -11.98 9.38 -5.49
N MET A 91 -11.58 9.48 -4.22
CA MET A 91 -11.48 8.32 -3.33
C MET A 91 -12.87 7.90 -2.85
N PHE A 92 -13.19 6.64 -3.09
CA PHE A 92 -14.43 5.99 -2.71
C PHE A 92 -14.11 4.71 -1.96
N THR A 93 -14.80 4.45 -0.85
CA THR A 93 -14.73 3.18 -0.11
C THR A 93 -16.13 2.67 0.16
N ASN A 94 -16.32 1.37 -0.03
CA ASN A 94 -17.60 0.71 0.21
C ASN A 94 -17.38 -0.63 0.92
N ASN A 95 -17.63 -0.63 2.23
CA ASN A 95 -17.52 -1.82 3.07
C ASN A 95 -18.71 -2.77 2.91
N LYS A 96 -19.67 -2.51 2.01
CA LYS A 96 -20.81 -3.40 1.71
C LYS A 96 -20.56 -4.29 0.50
N ILE A 97 -19.56 -3.99 -0.32
CA ILE A 97 -19.24 -4.73 -1.54
C ILE A 97 -17.84 -5.32 -1.34
N GLY A 98 -17.75 -6.62 -1.07
CA GLY A 98 -16.49 -7.32 -0.87
C GLY A 98 -16.68 -8.82 -1.09
N GLY A 99 -15.59 -9.56 -1.26
CA GLY A 99 -15.62 -11.00 -1.56
C GLY A 99 -16.53 -11.81 -0.63
N LEU A 100 -16.45 -11.61 0.69
CA LEU A 100 -17.29 -12.32 1.67
C LEU A 100 -18.79 -11.98 1.59
N LYS A 101 -19.13 -10.79 1.08
CA LYS A 101 -20.52 -10.34 0.97
C LYS A 101 -21.19 -10.73 -0.34
N LEU A 102 -20.41 -11.13 -1.34
CA LEU A 102 -20.91 -11.57 -2.65
C LEU A 102 -21.20 -13.08 -2.72
N VAL A 103 -20.88 -13.84 -1.67
CA VAL A 103 -21.09 -15.31 -1.58
C VAL A 103 -22.18 -15.67 -0.55
N LYS A 104 -23.11 -14.75 -0.27
CA LYS A 104 -24.31 -15.01 0.54
C LYS A 104 -25.58 -14.90 -0.28
#